data_AF-A0A0D0AXH7-F1
#
_entry.id   AF-A0A0D0AXH7-F1
#
_cell.length_a   1.000
_cell.length_b   1.000
_cell.length_c   1.000
_cell.angle_alpha   90.00
_cell.angle_beta   90.00
_cell.angle_gamma   90.00
#
_symmetry.space_group_name_H-M   'P 1'
#
loop_
_entity.id
_entity.type
_entity.pdbx_description
1 polymer ?
#
loop_
_entity_poly.entity_id
_entity_poly.type
_entity_poly.pdbx_seq_one_letter_code
_entity_poly.pdbx_strand_id
1 'polypeptide(L)'
;MPRSDHSSDSSSSASYDSDEDYRLAQKEWNESLEELHQLALVLLLPWVGKYFGRKCSYWLYDRYTRVGLGKSFFMGEKPLAWTFFSR
;
A
#
# COMPACT_ATOMS: atom_id res chain seq x y z
N MET A 1 3.54 59.96 -7.24
CA MET A 1 4.24 58.68 -6.98
C MET A 1 3.36 57.88 -6.02
N PRO A 2 2.79 56.73 -6.40
CA PRO A 2 2.12 55.87 -5.41
C PRO A 2 3.16 55.02 -4.69
N ARG A 3 3.13 55.06 -3.35
CA ARG A 3 3.86 54.15 -2.46
C ARG A 3 3.10 52.83 -2.40
N SER A 4 3.71 51.78 -2.92
CA SER A 4 3.27 50.40 -2.75
C SER A 4 3.70 49.88 -1.39
N ASP A 5 2.88 50.12 -0.36
CA ASP A 5 3.03 49.56 0.98
C ASP A 5 1.92 48.53 1.25
N HIS A 6 1.94 47.38 0.56
CA HIS A 6 1.00 46.27 0.78
C HIS A 6 1.66 44.89 0.63
N SER A 7 2.84 44.69 1.24
CA SER A 7 3.56 43.40 1.16
C SER A 7 3.72 42.67 2.49
N SER A 8 2.90 42.97 3.51
CA SER A 8 3.04 42.32 4.83
C SER A 8 1.80 41.58 5.37
N ASP A 9 0.62 41.71 4.74
CA ASP A 9 -0.59 40.98 5.15
C ASP A 9 -0.89 39.75 4.26
N SER A 10 -0.22 39.65 3.11
CA SER A 10 -0.38 38.51 2.20
C SER A 10 0.30 37.23 2.72
N SER A 11 1.25 37.31 3.66
CA SER A 11 1.97 36.12 4.15
C SER A 11 1.22 35.33 5.23
N SER A 12 0.43 36.01 6.05
CA SER A 12 -0.46 35.38 7.04
C SER A 12 -1.73 34.84 6.38
N SER A 13 -2.33 35.59 5.45
CA SER A 13 -3.46 35.11 4.63
C SER A 13 -3.07 33.95 3.72
N ALA A 14 -1.90 33.99 3.05
CA ALA A 14 -1.46 32.89 2.17
C ALA A 14 -1.10 31.60 2.94
N SER A 15 -0.73 31.69 4.23
CA SER A 15 -0.49 30.49 5.06
C SER A 15 -1.79 29.76 5.40
N TYR A 16 -2.86 30.48 5.75
CA TYR A 16 -4.17 29.87 5.99
C TYR A 16 -4.84 29.42 4.67
N ASP A 17 -4.67 30.18 3.59
CA ASP A 17 -5.16 29.85 2.24
C ASP A 17 -4.44 28.61 1.66
N SER A 18 -3.13 28.50 1.85
CA SER A 18 -2.34 27.34 1.38
C SER A 18 -2.69 26.06 2.13
N ASP A 19 -3.04 26.13 3.42
CA ASP A 19 -3.49 24.95 4.19
C ASP A 19 -4.89 24.51 3.73
N GLU A 20 -5.82 25.44 3.53
CA GLU A 20 -7.16 25.17 2.97
C GLU A 20 -7.08 24.60 1.54
N ASP A 21 -6.25 25.18 0.67
CA ASP A 21 -5.99 24.69 -0.69
C ASP A 21 -5.39 23.28 -0.68
N TYR A 22 -4.47 22.99 0.24
CA TYR A 22 -3.91 21.65 0.39
C TYR A 22 -4.98 20.64 0.82
N ARG A 23 -5.91 21.05 1.70
CA ARG A 23 -7.05 20.21 2.09
C ARG A 23 -8.03 19.99 0.94
N LEU A 24 -8.28 21.01 0.12
CA LEU A 24 -9.14 20.92 -1.06
C LEU A 24 -8.52 20.00 -2.12
N ALA A 25 -7.24 20.18 -2.43
CA ALA A 25 -6.50 19.31 -3.36
C ALA A 25 -6.44 17.86 -2.86
N GLN A 26 -6.30 17.64 -1.55
CA GLN A 26 -6.33 16.30 -0.96
C GLN A 26 -7.71 15.66 -1.08
N LYS A 27 -8.79 16.45 -0.99
CA LYS A 27 -10.15 15.98 -1.17
C LYS A 27 -10.42 15.58 -2.62
N GLU A 28 -10.03 16.43 -3.57
CA GLU A 28 -10.11 16.16 -5.01
C GLU A 28 -9.28 14.93 -5.40
N TRP A 29 -8.09 14.78 -4.80
CA TRP A 29 -7.24 13.60 -4.99
C TRP A 29 -7.95 12.32 -4.55
N ASN A 30 -8.60 12.33 -3.37
CA ASN A 30 -9.31 11.16 -2.86
C ASN A 30 -10.49 10.76 -3.74
N GLU A 31 -11.25 11.74 -4.26
CA GLU A 31 -12.33 11.50 -5.21
C GLU A 31 -11.79 10.87 -6.51
N SER A 32 -10.67 11.37 -7.04
CA SER A 32 -10.01 10.80 -8.22
C SER A 32 -9.45 9.37 -7.99
N LEU A 33 -9.01 9.06 -6.77
CA LEU A 33 -8.52 7.73 -6.41
C LEU A 33 -9.63 6.69 -6.30
N GLU A 34 -10.81 7.08 -5.82
CA GLU A 34 -11.95 6.20 -5.72
C GLU A 34 -12.42 5.76 -7.12
N GLU A 35 -12.43 6.68 -8.08
CA GLU A 35 -12.69 6.36 -9.49
C GLU A 35 -11.60 5.45 -10.08
N LEU A 36 -10.33 5.74 -9.81
CA LEU A 36 -9.22 4.90 -10.24
C LEU A 36 -9.29 3.50 -9.65
N HIS A 37 -9.87 3.30 -8.46
CA HIS A 37 -10.05 1.97 -7.88
C HIS A 37 -10.87 1.08 -8.81
N GLN A 38 -11.96 1.60 -9.37
CA GLN A 38 -12.86 0.82 -10.21
C GLN A 38 -12.18 0.35 -11.50
N LEU A 39 -11.37 1.22 -12.12
CA LEU A 39 -10.54 0.89 -13.28
C LEU A 39 -9.36 -0.01 -12.89
N ALA A 40 -8.76 0.23 -11.74
CA ALA A 40 -7.65 -0.56 -11.21
C ALA A 40 -8.07 -2.00 -10.99
N LEU A 41 -9.29 -2.27 -10.50
CA LEU A 41 -9.79 -3.66 -10.39
C LEU A 41 -9.90 -4.30 -11.77
N VAL A 42 -10.52 -3.64 -12.76
CA VAL A 42 -10.68 -4.18 -14.11
C VAL A 42 -9.34 -4.45 -14.81
N LEU A 43 -8.31 -3.66 -14.52
CA LEU A 43 -6.97 -3.84 -15.10
C LEU A 43 -6.07 -4.78 -14.28
N LEU A 44 -6.08 -4.66 -12.95
CA LEU A 44 -5.29 -5.51 -12.06
C LEU A 44 -5.82 -6.94 -12.02
N LEU A 45 -7.14 -7.19 -12.00
CA LEU A 45 -7.67 -8.57 -11.93
C LEU A 45 -7.07 -9.47 -13.03
N PRO A 46 -7.14 -9.11 -14.32
CA PRO A 46 -6.59 -9.94 -15.39
C PRO A 46 -5.05 -9.95 -15.37
N TRP A 47 -4.41 -8.86 -14.97
CA TRP A 47 -2.95 -8.78 -14.95
C TRP A 47 -2.34 -9.60 -13.81
N VAL A 48 -2.83 -9.41 -12.58
CA VAL A 48 -2.49 -10.21 -11.41
C VAL A 48 -2.87 -11.66 -11.65
N GLY A 49 -4.06 -11.97 -12.18
CA GLY A 49 -4.46 -13.34 -12.49
C GLY A 49 -3.47 -14.07 -13.41
N LYS A 50 -3.05 -13.42 -14.49
CA LYS A 50 -2.07 -13.99 -15.44
C LYS A 50 -0.68 -14.16 -14.82
N TYR A 51 -0.26 -13.23 -13.96
CA TYR A 51 1.06 -13.24 -13.34
C TYR A 51 1.15 -14.21 -12.16
N PHE A 52 0.14 -14.22 -11.30
CA PHE A 52 0.03 -15.10 -10.15
C PHE A 52 -0.19 -16.55 -10.59
N GLY A 53 -0.96 -16.81 -11.66
CA GLY A 53 -1.18 -18.18 -12.15
C GLY A 53 0.11 -18.93 -12.50
N ARG A 54 1.06 -18.30 -13.19
CA ARG A 54 2.33 -18.96 -13.56
C ARG A 54 3.33 -19.00 -12.41
N LYS A 55 3.52 -17.88 -11.70
CA LYS A 55 4.54 -17.80 -10.64
C LYS A 55 4.11 -18.51 -9.36
N CYS A 56 2.82 -18.51 -9.00
CA CYS A 56 2.36 -19.25 -7.82
C CYS A 56 2.39 -20.75 -8.01
N SER A 57 2.18 -21.30 -9.20
CA SER A 57 2.34 -22.74 -9.39
C SER A 57 3.77 -23.20 -9.10
N TYR A 58 4.78 -22.49 -9.61
CA TYR A 58 6.18 -22.82 -9.32
C TYR A 58 6.54 -22.55 -7.86
N TRP A 59 6.08 -21.44 -7.27
CA TRP A 59 6.35 -21.12 -5.88
C TRP A 59 5.67 -22.11 -4.92
N LEU A 60 4.41 -22.46 -5.16
CA LEU A 60 3.65 -23.42 -4.37
C LEU A 60 4.24 -24.84 -4.53
N TYR A 61 4.71 -25.20 -5.72
CA TYR A 61 5.36 -26.48 -5.97
C TYR A 61 6.76 -26.57 -5.32
N ASP A 62 7.58 -25.53 -5.41
CA ASP A 62 8.87 -25.46 -4.69
C ASP A 62 8.66 -25.48 -3.17
N ARG A 63 7.65 -24.75 -2.68
CA ARG A 63 7.24 -24.82 -1.28
C ARG A 63 6.79 -26.24 -0.92
N TYR A 64 5.92 -26.85 -1.72
CA TYR A 64 5.39 -28.19 -1.49
C TYR A 64 6.49 -29.26 -1.46
N THR A 65 7.43 -29.20 -2.40
CA THR A 65 8.58 -30.12 -2.44
C THR A 65 9.54 -29.92 -1.26
N ARG A 66 9.66 -28.69 -0.73
CA ARG A 66 10.50 -28.40 0.44
C ARG A 66 9.86 -28.76 1.79
N VAL A 67 8.55 -28.54 1.99
CA VAL A 67 7.88 -28.74 3.31
C VAL A 67 6.96 -29.96 3.40
N GLY A 68 6.59 -30.59 2.27
CA GLY A 68 5.67 -31.73 2.20
C GLY A 68 4.20 -31.40 2.50
N LEU A 69 3.26 -32.30 2.16
CA LEU A 69 1.79 -32.17 2.33
C LEU A 69 1.31 -32.29 3.81
N GLY A 70 2.14 -31.87 4.76
CA GLY A 70 1.88 -31.99 6.20
C GLY A 70 1.51 -30.67 6.88
N LYS A 71 1.19 -30.72 8.17
CA LYS A 71 0.92 -29.52 9.00
C LYS A 71 2.07 -28.49 8.96
N SER A 72 3.31 -28.89 8.65
CA SER A 72 4.43 -27.95 8.40
C SER A 72 4.24 -27.04 7.20
N PHE A 73 3.42 -27.42 6.22
CA PHE A 73 3.12 -26.58 5.05
C PHE A 73 2.33 -25.33 5.42
N PHE A 74 1.30 -25.49 6.26
CA PHE A 74 0.41 -24.41 6.68
C PHE A 74 0.83 -23.74 8.00
N MET A 75 1.46 -24.49 8.92
CA MET A 75 1.70 -24.01 10.29
C MET A 75 3.14 -23.52 10.53
N GLY A 76 4.05 -23.69 9.56
CA GLY A 76 5.47 -23.36 9.71
C GLY A 76 6.16 -24.26 10.74
N GLU A 77 7.44 -24.52 10.55
CA GLU A 77 8.23 -25.24 11.54
C GLU A 77 8.31 -24.39 12.81
N LYS A 78 7.62 -24.83 13.87
CA LYS A 78 7.85 -24.31 15.22
C LYS A 78 9.27 -24.72 15.60
N PRO A 79 10.21 -23.79 15.86
CA PRO A 79 11.48 -24.16 16.42
C PRO A 79 11.19 -24.81 17.78
N LEU A 80 11.46 -26.11 17.88
CA LEU A 80 11.36 -26.88 19.11
C LEU A 80 12.50 -26.45 20.06
N ALA A 81 12.52 -25.19 20.46
CA ALA A 81 13.52 -24.63 21.37
C ALA A 81 13.22 -25.02 22.83
N TRP A 82 12.05 -25.57 23.12
CA TRP A 82 11.57 -25.80 24.49
C TRP A 82 11.79 -27.24 24.99
N THR A 83 12.18 -28.19 24.12
CA THR A 83 12.38 -29.59 24.55
C THR A 83 13.76 -29.85 25.18
N PHE A 84 14.66 -28.86 25.17
CA PHE A 84 16.00 -28.99 25.75
C PHE A 84 16.12 -28.48 27.20
N PHE A 85 15.12 -27.79 27.75
CA PHE A 85 15.23 -27.18 29.09
C PHE A 85 14.57 -27.99 30.22
N SER A 86 14.00 -29.17 29.93
CA SER A 86 13.22 -29.94 30.92
C SER A 86 13.85 -31.29 31.33
N ARG A 87 15.18 -31.40 31.30
CA ARG A 87 15.86 -32.58 31.85
C ARG A 87 17.10 -32.19 32.64
#